data_AF-A0A942YKG4-F1
#
_entry.id   AF-A0A942YKG4-F1
#
_cell.length_a   1.000
_cell.length_b   1.000
_cell.length_c   1.000
_cell.angle_alpha   90.00
_cell.angle_beta   90.00
_cell.angle_gamma   90.00
#
_symmetry.space_group_name_H-M   'P 1'
#
loop_
_entity.id
_entity.type
_entity.pdbx_description
1 polymer ?
#
loop_
_entity_poly.entity_id
_entity_poly.type
_entity_poly.pdbx_seq_one_letter_code
_entity_poly.pdbx_strand_id
1 'polypeptide(L)'
;MKTKLYAIIIMSFILFFAGAIGYEGLHSNASTTPQKTSDMLIHPQKSNSELTKNLVLVDDVTKENDLESSVVTEESLPEEVTIDNTVFVNIMNDNKFSDLSKLARKYNAGLYAIPYSDVVAIVKDGNPIFFMSAGSKSAVKEYSDLLSESLAFSGFENLDEVRENMNTVLETGKEVNVDNSNEEYSIFQVDGWIYVSW
;
A
#
# COMPACT_ATOMS: atom_id res chain seq x y z
N MET A 1 -10.95 10.96 39.67
CA MET A 1 -9.62 10.28 39.80
C MET A 1 -9.77 8.79 39.56
N LYS A 2 -9.70 8.34 38.31
CA LYS A 2 -9.42 6.96 37.88
C LYS A 2 -8.84 7.04 36.47
N THR A 3 -7.99 6.07 36.12
CA THR A 3 -7.28 5.81 34.85
C THR A 3 -5.83 6.32 34.74
N LYS A 4 -4.91 5.65 35.44
CA LYS A 4 -3.51 5.51 35.00
C LYS A 4 -3.02 4.11 35.36
N LEU A 5 -3.23 3.13 34.48
CA LEU A 5 -2.68 1.79 34.67
C LEU A 5 -2.55 0.94 33.38
N TYR A 6 -2.38 1.57 32.21
CA TYR A 6 -2.18 0.83 30.94
C TYR A 6 -0.86 1.14 30.21
N ALA A 7 0.03 1.96 30.79
CA ALA A 7 1.21 2.47 30.07
C ALA A 7 2.51 1.65 30.23
N ILE A 8 2.47 0.35 30.59
CA ILE A 8 3.69 -0.40 30.95
C ILE A 8 3.85 -1.77 30.23
N ILE A 9 3.02 -2.13 29.23
CA ILE A 9 3.08 -3.50 28.65
C ILE A 9 3.63 -3.59 27.21
N ILE A 10 4.02 -2.50 26.56
CA ILE A 10 4.60 -2.59 25.19
C ILE A 10 6.02 -2.02 25.16
N MET A 11 6.90 -2.57 25.99
CA MET A 11 8.34 -2.26 25.93
C MET A 11 9.19 -3.50 26.29
N SER A 12 8.85 -4.67 25.77
CA SER A 12 9.67 -5.89 25.91
C SER A 12 9.25 -6.98 24.92
N PHE A 13 9.65 -6.85 23.65
CA PHE A 13 9.82 -8.02 22.76
C PHE A 13 10.88 -7.72 21.70
N ILE A 14 12.11 -7.48 22.17
CA ILE A 14 13.31 -7.75 21.38
C ILE A 14 14.10 -8.73 22.24
N LEU A 15 14.07 -10.03 21.88
CA LEU A 15 15.17 -10.98 22.02
C LEU A 15 14.73 -12.43 21.74
N PHE A 16 15.64 -13.13 21.03
CA PHE A 16 15.78 -14.57 20.81
C PHE A 16 14.90 -15.24 19.75
N PHE A 17 15.48 -15.51 18.58
CA PHE A 17 15.78 -16.89 18.18
C PHE A 17 17.08 -16.95 17.36
N ALA A 18 18.17 -17.32 18.03
CA ALA A 18 19.29 -18.00 17.38
C ALA A 18 18.94 -19.49 17.37
N GLY A 19 18.60 -20.02 16.20
CA GLY A 19 18.32 -21.42 15.97
C GLY A 19 18.98 -21.85 14.67
N ALA A 20 20.24 -22.29 14.78
CA ALA A 20 20.94 -22.95 13.70
C ALA A 20 20.27 -24.31 13.42
N ILE A 21 19.73 -24.46 12.22
CA ILE A 21 19.52 -25.76 11.60
C ILE A 21 20.12 -25.64 10.20
N GLY A 22 21.26 -26.29 10.01
CA GLY A 22 21.91 -26.36 8.71
C GLY A 22 21.07 -27.20 7.76
N TYR A 23 20.77 -26.63 6.60
CA TYR A 23 20.33 -27.38 5.43
C TYR A 23 21.20 -26.94 4.25
N GLU A 24 22.23 -27.72 3.96
CA GLU A 24 22.91 -27.65 2.67
C GLU A 24 22.02 -28.33 1.63
N GLY A 25 21.51 -27.54 0.69
CA GLY A 25 20.78 -28.01 -0.47
C GLY A 25 20.82 -26.94 -1.55
N LEU A 26 21.68 -27.15 -2.55
CA LEU A 26 21.79 -26.30 -3.74
C LEU A 26 20.45 -26.18 -4.51
N HIS A 27 20.34 -25.02 -5.17
CA HIS A 27 19.43 -24.61 -6.25
C HIS A 27 18.03 -24.09 -5.87
N SER A 28 17.91 -22.76 -6.04
CA SER A 28 16.76 -21.98 -6.56
C SER A 28 15.43 -22.71 -6.63
N ASN A 29 14.45 -22.24 -5.84
CA ASN A 29 13.03 -22.07 -6.18
C ASN A 29 12.27 -21.47 -4.97
N ALA A 30 11.38 -20.50 -5.24
CA ALA A 30 10.49 -19.90 -4.25
C ALA A 30 9.70 -20.97 -3.46
N SER A 31 9.64 -20.82 -2.14
CA SER A 31 9.01 -21.80 -1.23
C SER A 31 7.66 -21.30 -0.74
N THR A 32 6.58 -21.84 -1.31
CA THR A 32 5.24 -21.82 -0.70
C THR A 32 4.91 -23.21 -0.17
N THR A 33 4.50 -23.32 1.09
CA THR A 33 4.12 -24.61 1.69
C THR A 33 2.71 -25.02 1.25
N PRO A 34 2.50 -26.16 0.56
CA PRO A 34 1.17 -26.61 0.15
C PRO A 34 0.64 -27.77 1.02
N GLN A 35 -0.64 -27.71 1.37
CA GLN A 35 -1.41 -28.87 1.84
C GLN A 35 -2.44 -29.28 0.77
N LYS A 36 -2.32 -30.53 0.37
CA LYS A 36 -2.99 -31.25 -0.72
C LYS A 36 -4.43 -31.64 -0.37
N THR A 37 -5.39 -31.51 -1.30
CA THR A 37 -6.30 -32.61 -1.72
C THR A 37 -6.90 -32.38 -3.12
N SER A 38 -6.66 -33.36 -4.01
CA SER A 38 -7.31 -33.77 -5.28
C SER A 38 -8.84 -33.58 -5.38
N ASP A 39 -9.55 -33.67 -6.50
CA ASP A 39 -9.36 -33.74 -7.97
C ASP A 39 -10.81 -33.82 -8.52
N MET A 40 -11.19 -33.13 -9.60
CA MET A 40 -11.82 -33.78 -10.79
C MET A 40 -12.24 -32.79 -11.89
N LEU A 41 -11.92 -33.26 -13.10
CA LEU A 41 -12.14 -32.73 -14.44
C LEU A 41 -13.62 -32.51 -14.82
N ILE A 42 -13.86 -31.62 -15.78
CA ILE A 42 -14.40 -31.92 -17.14
C ILE A 42 -14.38 -30.63 -18.00
N HIS A 43 -13.93 -30.77 -19.25
CA HIS A 43 -14.03 -29.84 -20.39
C HIS A 43 -14.41 -30.72 -21.61
N PRO A 44 -14.86 -30.24 -22.79
CA PRO A 44 -15.56 -29.01 -23.20
C PRO A 44 -16.88 -29.31 -23.97
N GLN A 45 -17.67 -28.28 -24.33
CA GLN A 45 -18.45 -28.36 -25.58
C GLN A 45 -18.59 -27.00 -26.30
N LYS A 46 -18.21 -27.02 -27.59
CA LYS A 46 -18.36 -25.98 -28.62
C LYS A 46 -19.83 -25.76 -29.00
N SER A 47 -20.20 -24.51 -29.31
CA SER A 47 -21.09 -24.19 -30.44
C SER A 47 -20.99 -22.70 -30.82
N ASN A 48 -20.69 -22.42 -32.09
CA ASN A 48 -20.84 -21.13 -32.75
C ASN A 48 -22.33 -20.85 -33.03
N SER A 49 -22.74 -19.58 -33.02
CA SER A 49 -23.62 -19.00 -34.05
C SER A 49 -23.67 -17.48 -33.95
N GLU A 50 -23.79 -16.87 -35.12
CA GLU A 50 -23.55 -15.49 -35.54
C GLU A 50 -24.59 -14.43 -35.13
N LEU A 51 -24.09 -13.19 -35.07
CA LEU A 51 -24.62 -11.92 -35.60
C LEU A 51 -26.15 -11.72 -35.70
N THR A 52 -26.64 -10.66 -35.06
CA THR A 52 -27.50 -9.67 -35.74
C THR A 52 -27.46 -8.31 -35.04
N LYS A 53 -27.11 -7.28 -35.82
CA LYS A 53 -27.29 -5.85 -35.53
C LYS A 53 -28.77 -5.53 -35.32
N ASN A 54 -29.08 -4.61 -34.41
CA ASN A 54 -30.00 -3.51 -34.70
C ASN A 54 -29.70 -2.30 -33.81
N LEU A 55 -29.32 -1.19 -34.46
CA LEU A 55 -29.38 0.15 -33.93
C LEU A 55 -30.86 0.59 -33.88
N VAL A 56 -31.27 1.19 -32.77
CA VAL A 56 -32.30 2.25 -32.77
C VAL A 56 -31.84 3.33 -31.78
N LEU A 57 -31.55 4.50 -32.33
CA LEU A 57 -31.48 5.80 -31.65
C LEU A 57 -32.90 6.21 -31.25
N VAL A 58 -33.12 6.72 -30.02
CA VAL A 58 -33.86 7.97 -29.74
C VAL A 58 -33.44 8.50 -28.37
N ASP A 59 -33.29 9.82 -28.34
CA ASP A 59 -32.78 10.76 -27.35
C ASP A 59 -33.48 10.88 -25.98
N ASP A 60 -32.70 11.47 -25.06
CA ASP A 60 -33.05 12.51 -24.07
C ASP A 60 -33.94 12.14 -22.86
N VAL A 61 -33.35 12.17 -21.65
CA VAL A 61 -33.61 13.18 -20.61
C VAL A 61 -32.63 12.98 -19.45
N THR A 62 -31.72 13.94 -19.34
CA THR A 62 -31.08 14.53 -18.17
C THR A 62 -31.53 14.07 -16.78
N LYS A 63 -30.62 13.50 -16.00
CA LYS A 63 -30.43 13.81 -14.57
C LYS A 63 -28.94 13.67 -14.21
N GLU A 64 -28.24 14.79 -14.31
CA GLU A 64 -26.99 15.04 -13.60
C GLU A 64 -27.25 14.84 -12.10
N ASN A 65 -26.67 13.79 -11.54
CA ASN A 65 -26.40 13.76 -10.11
C ASN A 65 -25.02 14.40 -9.96
N ASP A 66 -25.03 15.66 -9.54
CA ASP A 66 -23.89 16.35 -8.94
C ASP A 66 -23.40 15.53 -7.73
N LEU A 67 -22.54 14.57 -7.99
CA LEU A 67 -21.52 14.16 -7.04
C LEU A 67 -20.52 15.30 -7.04
N GLU A 68 -20.74 16.23 -6.12
CA GLU A 68 -19.83 17.30 -5.75
C GLU A 68 -18.50 16.65 -5.33
N SER A 69 -17.65 16.43 -6.33
CA SER A 69 -16.25 16.09 -6.14
C SER A 69 -15.61 17.31 -5.51
N SER A 70 -15.60 17.36 -4.18
CA SER A 70 -14.79 18.31 -3.42
C SER A 70 -13.33 18.05 -3.76
N VAL A 71 -12.86 18.71 -4.81
CA VAL A 71 -11.45 18.85 -5.14
C VAL A 71 -10.87 19.66 -3.99
N VAL A 72 -10.06 19.01 -3.15
CA VAL A 72 -9.31 19.68 -2.09
C VAL A 72 -8.44 20.74 -2.75
N THR A 73 -8.82 22.00 -2.57
CA THR A 73 -8.07 23.14 -3.09
C THR A 73 -6.94 23.42 -2.11
N GLU A 74 -5.71 23.62 -2.59
CA GLU A 74 -4.50 23.72 -1.75
C GLU A 74 -4.59 24.77 -0.63
N GLU A 75 -5.43 25.81 -0.80
CA GLU A 75 -5.68 26.86 0.19
C GLU A 75 -6.43 26.38 1.45
N SER A 76 -6.97 25.15 1.47
CA SER A 76 -7.72 24.61 2.63
C SER A 76 -6.94 23.62 3.49
N LEU A 77 -5.71 23.25 3.11
CA LEU A 77 -4.90 22.32 3.89
C LEU A 77 -4.25 23.03 5.08
N PRO A 78 -4.31 22.46 6.31
CA PRO A 78 -3.56 22.97 7.45
C PRO A 78 -2.06 23.15 7.16
N GLU A 79 -1.45 24.17 7.77
CA GLU A 79 0.02 24.32 7.75
C GLU A 79 0.73 23.21 8.52
N GLU A 80 0.08 22.69 9.57
CA GLU A 80 0.61 21.64 10.43
C GLU A 80 -0.49 20.63 10.81
N VAL A 81 -0.07 19.38 11.04
CA VAL A 81 -0.91 18.31 11.62
C VAL A 81 -0.14 17.59 12.71
N THR A 82 -0.85 17.11 13.73
CA THR A 82 -0.25 16.28 14.79
C THR A 82 -0.67 14.83 14.60
N ILE A 83 0.30 13.94 14.44
CA ILE A 83 0.13 12.49 14.31
C ILE A 83 0.95 11.85 15.42
N ASP A 84 0.33 11.04 16.28
CA ASP A 84 1.00 10.35 17.40
C ASP A 84 1.94 11.26 18.21
N ASN A 85 1.41 12.41 18.65
CA ASN A 85 2.13 13.42 19.42
C ASN A 85 3.33 14.07 18.70
N THR A 86 3.45 13.86 17.38
CA THR A 86 4.51 14.43 16.54
C THR A 86 3.91 15.43 15.56
N VAL A 87 4.56 16.59 15.43
CA VAL A 87 4.13 17.65 14.50
C VAL A 87 4.73 17.41 13.12
N PHE A 88 3.87 17.40 12.11
CA PHE A 88 4.25 17.36 10.71
C PHE A 88 3.86 18.69 10.05
N VAL A 89 4.75 19.22 9.20
CA VAL A 89 4.55 20.47 8.47
C VAL A 89 4.14 20.19 7.03
N ASN A 90 3.24 21.00 6.49
CA ASN A 90 2.75 20.90 5.13
C ASN A 90 3.90 21.18 4.14
N ILE A 91 4.10 20.27 3.20
CA ILE A 91 5.13 20.35 2.16
C ILE A 91 4.55 20.14 0.75
N MET A 92 3.24 20.35 0.57
CA MET A 92 2.54 20.13 -0.71
C MET A 92 3.19 20.86 -1.89
N ASN A 93 3.78 22.02 -1.62
CA ASN A 93 4.37 22.91 -2.62
C ASN A 93 5.91 22.91 -2.63
N ASP A 94 6.53 21.95 -1.93
CA ASP A 94 7.96 21.73 -2.05
C ASP A 94 8.27 20.93 -3.33
N ASN A 95 9.01 21.55 -4.25
CA ASN A 95 9.41 20.95 -5.53
C ASN A 95 10.19 19.65 -5.37
N LYS A 96 10.92 19.47 -4.26
CA LYS A 96 11.65 18.24 -3.95
C LYS A 96 10.71 17.03 -3.89
N PHE A 97 9.47 17.23 -3.45
CA PHE A 97 8.50 16.17 -3.24
C PHE A 97 7.39 16.18 -4.31
N SER A 98 7.63 16.79 -5.47
CA SER A 98 6.59 17.02 -6.48
C SER A 98 5.83 15.75 -6.92
N ASP A 99 6.47 14.59 -7.00
CA ASP A 99 5.80 13.34 -7.34
C ASP A 99 4.89 12.82 -6.21
N LEU A 100 5.33 12.93 -4.96
CA LEU A 100 4.48 12.64 -3.80
C LEU A 100 3.34 13.65 -3.66
N SER A 101 3.58 14.92 -3.95
CA SER A 101 2.54 15.95 -3.92
C SER A 101 1.48 15.71 -5.01
N LYS A 102 1.88 15.23 -6.21
CA LYS A 102 0.90 14.81 -7.24
C LYS A 102 0.08 13.62 -6.77
N LEU A 103 0.73 12.64 -6.14
CA LEU A 103 0.05 11.48 -5.58
C LEU A 103 -0.93 11.89 -4.47
N ALA A 104 -0.52 12.72 -3.52
CA ALA A 104 -1.41 13.23 -2.47
C ALA A 104 -2.65 13.93 -3.05
N ARG A 105 -2.47 14.79 -4.07
CA ARG A 105 -3.59 15.44 -4.77
C ARG A 105 -4.53 14.43 -5.43
N LYS A 106 -4.01 13.38 -6.07
CA LYS A 106 -4.81 12.30 -6.68
C LYS A 106 -5.78 11.65 -5.69
N TYR A 107 -5.37 11.55 -4.41
CA TYR A 107 -6.19 10.95 -3.35
C TYR A 107 -7.01 11.97 -2.54
N ASN A 108 -7.04 13.24 -2.94
CA ASN A 108 -7.65 14.35 -2.20
C ASN A 108 -7.09 14.45 -0.76
N ALA A 109 -5.76 14.42 -0.65
CA ALA A 109 -5.03 14.40 0.61
C ALA A 109 -3.92 15.46 0.63
N GLY A 110 -3.43 15.80 1.83
CA GLY A 110 -2.27 16.66 2.02
C GLY A 110 -0.97 15.87 2.25
N LEU A 111 0.17 16.47 1.92
CA LEU A 111 1.50 15.92 2.12
C LEU A 111 2.21 16.70 3.21
N TYR A 112 2.70 15.98 4.22
CA TYR A 112 3.34 16.57 5.39
C TYR A 112 4.63 15.84 5.74
N ALA A 113 5.59 16.52 6.37
CA ALA A 113 6.86 15.93 6.79
C ALA A 113 7.22 16.32 8.22
N ILE A 114 8.02 15.48 8.89
CA ILE A 114 8.66 15.86 10.14
C ILE A 114 9.85 16.78 9.80
N PRO A 115 9.95 17.99 10.38
CA PRO A 115 11.10 18.87 10.14
C PRO A 115 12.43 18.17 10.46
N TYR A 116 13.42 18.32 9.58
CA TYR A 116 14.76 17.74 9.72
C TYR A 116 14.82 16.20 9.77
N SER A 117 13.77 15.53 9.28
CA SER A 117 13.69 14.07 9.14
C SER A 117 13.38 13.70 7.70
N ASP A 118 13.61 12.44 7.36
CA ASP A 118 13.23 11.78 6.12
C ASP A 118 11.79 11.20 6.15
N VAL A 119 11.09 11.36 7.28
CA VAL A 119 9.72 10.85 7.45
C VAL A 119 8.71 11.81 6.84
N VAL A 120 7.86 11.25 5.97
CA VAL A 120 6.80 11.95 5.25
C VAL A 120 5.49 11.19 5.41
N ALA A 121 4.37 11.90 5.47
CA ALA A 121 3.03 11.35 5.57
C ALA A 121 2.10 11.97 4.52
N ILE A 122 1.22 11.15 3.94
CA ILE A 122 0.04 11.64 3.22
C ILE A 122 -1.15 11.49 4.17
N VAL A 123 -1.87 12.60 4.37
CA VAL A 123 -2.93 12.73 5.37
C VAL A 123 -4.22 13.14 4.69
N LYS A 124 -5.27 12.36 4.92
CA LYS A 124 -6.61 12.58 4.38
C LYS A 124 -7.61 12.68 5.51
N ASP A 125 -8.43 13.73 5.50
CA ASP A 125 -9.45 13.98 6.52
C ASP A 125 -8.90 13.91 7.96
N GLY A 126 -7.67 14.40 8.16
CA GLY A 126 -6.97 14.38 9.44
C GLY A 126 -6.34 13.03 9.83
N ASN A 127 -6.46 11.98 9.01
CA ASN A 127 -5.91 10.65 9.27
C ASN A 127 -4.74 10.36 8.33
N PRO A 128 -3.60 9.82 8.82
CA PRO A 128 -2.55 9.36 7.95
C PRO A 128 -3.04 8.15 7.15
N ILE A 129 -2.82 8.19 5.84
CA ILE A 129 -3.14 7.08 4.92
C ILE A 129 -1.89 6.45 4.31
N PHE A 130 -0.76 7.14 4.42
CA PHE A 130 0.54 6.68 3.93
C PHE A 130 1.67 7.31 4.73
N PHE A 131 2.74 6.54 4.93
CA PHE A 131 4.02 6.99 5.46
C PHE A 131 5.16 6.54 4.55
N MET A 132 6.23 7.32 4.56
CA MET A 132 7.51 6.99 3.94
C MET A 132 8.65 7.45 4.83
N SER A 133 9.71 6.66 4.90
CA SER A 133 11.03 7.04 5.41
C SER A 133 12.11 6.55 4.44
N ALA A 134 13.39 6.80 4.74
CA ALA A 134 14.43 5.98 4.13
C ALA A 134 14.21 4.51 4.51
N GLY A 135 14.24 3.63 3.50
CA GLY A 135 14.11 2.19 3.65
C GLY A 135 12.71 1.66 3.93
N SER A 136 11.67 2.50 3.94
CA SER A 136 10.30 1.97 4.07
C SER A 136 9.22 2.87 3.49
N LYS A 137 8.16 2.22 3.01
CA LYS A 137 6.88 2.85 2.67
C LYS A 137 5.74 2.01 3.23
N SER A 138 4.67 2.67 3.65
CA SER A 138 3.49 1.98 4.16
C SER A 138 2.23 2.74 3.84
N ALA A 139 1.12 2.03 3.68
CA ALA A 139 -0.21 2.60 3.56
C ALA A 139 -1.21 1.78 4.37
N VAL A 140 -2.30 2.42 4.80
CA VAL A 140 -3.48 1.65 5.25
C VAL A 140 -3.94 0.75 4.11
N LYS A 141 -4.47 -0.42 4.43
CA LYS A 141 -4.81 -1.47 3.45
C LYS A 141 -5.71 -0.96 2.33
N GLU A 142 -6.67 -0.08 2.64
CA GLU A 142 -7.62 0.51 1.70
C GLU A 142 -6.95 1.44 0.66
N TYR A 143 -5.71 1.85 0.92
CA TYR A 143 -4.90 2.71 0.07
C TYR A 143 -3.65 1.97 -0.45
N SER A 144 -3.71 0.64 -0.60
CA SER A 144 -2.62 -0.15 -1.19
C SER A 144 -2.22 0.31 -2.59
N ASP A 145 -3.17 0.83 -3.37
CA ASP A 145 -2.88 1.41 -4.69
C ASP A 145 -1.96 2.63 -4.59
N LEU A 146 -2.14 3.46 -3.55
CA LEU A 146 -1.26 4.59 -3.29
C LEU A 146 0.16 4.10 -3.00
N LEU A 147 0.30 3.06 -2.17
CA LEU A 147 1.60 2.43 -1.91
C LEU A 147 2.24 1.92 -3.21
N SER A 148 1.50 1.14 -4.00
CA SER A 148 1.95 0.63 -5.31
C SER A 148 2.42 1.71 -6.26
N GLU A 149 1.65 2.80 -6.39
CA GLU A 149 2.03 3.95 -7.23
C GLU A 149 3.26 4.67 -6.70
N SER A 150 3.36 4.82 -5.37
CA SER A 150 4.51 5.47 -4.75
C SER A 150 5.82 4.69 -4.96
N LEU A 151 5.75 3.37 -5.13
CA LEU A 151 6.93 2.52 -5.34
C LEU A 151 7.61 2.79 -6.68
N ALA A 152 6.86 3.27 -7.68
CA ALA A 152 7.39 3.68 -8.99
C ALA A 152 8.44 4.80 -8.89
N PHE A 153 8.43 5.57 -7.80
CA PHE A 153 9.41 6.63 -7.55
C PHE A 153 10.64 6.15 -6.75
N SER A 154 10.70 4.88 -6.35
CA SER A 154 11.76 4.34 -5.47
C SER A 154 12.86 3.60 -6.21
N GLY A 155 12.79 3.51 -7.54
CA GLY A 155 13.82 2.86 -8.34
C GLY A 155 13.83 1.32 -8.31
N PHE A 156 12.73 0.68 -7.88
CA PHE A 156 12.56 -0.76 -8.04
C PHE A 156 12.63 -1.14 -9.52
N GLU A 157 13.49 -2.12 -9.85
CA GLU A 157 13.66 -2.58 -11.23
C GLU A 157 12.45 -3.44 -11.66
N ASN A 158 11.93 -4.28 -10.76
CA ASN A 158 10.82 -5.17 -11.06
C ASN A 158 9.52 -4.80 -10.33
N LEU A 159 8.99 -3.61 -10.63
CA LEU A 159 7.78 -3.08 -9.98
C LEU A 159 6.56 -4.01 -10.09
N ASP A 160 6.43 -4.77 -11.18
CA ASP A 160 5.32 -5.70 -11.36
C ASP A 160 5.42 -6.90 -10.41
N GLU A 161 6.62 -7.44 -10.18
CA GLU A 161 6.85 -8.47 -9.17
C GLU A 161 6.56 -7.96 -7.75
N VAL A 162 7.00 -6.74 -7.41
CA VAL A 162 6.71 -6.13 -6.11
C VAL A 162 5.20 -5.98 -5.90
N ARG A 163 4.44 -5.63 -6.95
CA ARG A 163 2.97 -5.53 -6.90
C ARG A 163 2.31 -6.89 -6.71
N GLU A 164 2.78 -7.94 -7.39
CA GLU A 164 2.29 -9.30 -7.20
C GLU A 164 2.54 -9.81 -5.78
N ASN A 165 3.72 -9.52 -5.23
CA ASN A 165 4.07 -9.83 -3.85
C ASN A 165 3.19 -9.06 -2.86
N MET A 166 2.93 -7.77 -3.12
CA MET A 166 2.01 -6.97 -2.31
C MET A 166 0.60 -7.55 -2.32
N ASN A 167 0.08 -7.97 -3.48
CA ASN A 167 -1.23 -8.62 -3.60
C ASN A 167 -1.28 -9.93 -2.81
N THR A 168 -0.21 -10.73 -2.88
CA THR A 168 -0.10 -11.98 -2.11
C THR A 168 -0.22 -11.71 -0.61
N VAL A 169 0.44 -10.67 -0.09
CA VAL A 169 0.32 -10.26 1.33
C VAL A 169 -1.10 -9.76 1.63
N LEU A 170 -1.70 -8.96 0.76
CA LEU A 170 -3.07 -8.45 0.90
C LEU A 170 -4.14 -9.54 1.00
N GLU A 171 -3.99 -10.60 0.21
CA GLU A 171 -4.92 -11.73 0.14
C GLU A 171 -4.70 -12.75 1.26
N THR A 172 -3.44 -13.07 1.57
CA THR A 172 -3.11 -14.19 2.46
C THR A 172 -2.77 -13.77 3.88
N GLY A 173 -2.41 -12.50 4.09
CA GLY A 173 -1.85 -11.99 5.35
C GLY A 173 -0.46 -12.55 5.69
N LYS A 174 0.15 -13.34 4.80
CA LYS A 174 1.50 -13.88 4.98
C LYS A 174 2.51 -12.88 4.45
N GLU A 175 3.57 -12.68 5.21
CA GLU A 175 4.72 -11.87 4.82
C GLU A 175 5.46 -12.49 3.62
N VAL A 176 5.95 -11.62 2.75
CA VAL A 176 6.84 -11.97 1.63
C VAL A 176 8.20 -11.35 1.91
N ASN A 177 9.24 -12.17 1.81
CA ASN A 177 10.64 -11.75 1.91
C ASN A 177 11.34 -12.09 0.59
N VAL A 178 11.99 -11.10 0.00
CA VAL A 178 12.81 -11.23 -1.21
C VAL A 178 14.23 -10.89 -0.82
N ASP A 179 15.13 -11.85 -1.01
CA ASP A 179 16.57 -11.71 -0.81
C ASP A 179 17.24 -12.45 -1.97
N ASN A 180 17.72 -11.67 -2.95
CA ASN A 180 18.44 -12.18 -4.10
C ASN A 180 19.56 -11.19 -4.50
N SER A 181 20.35 -11.52 -5.53
CA SER A 181 21.50 -10.71 -5.93
C SER A 181 21.17 -9.29 -6.39
N ASN A 182 19.90 -9.02 -6.71
CA ASN A 182 19.43 -7.79 -7.34
C ASN A 182 18.52 -6.97 -6.42
N GLU A 183 17.77 -7.62 -5.53
CA GLU A 183 16.76 -6.99 -4.68
C GLU A 183 16.73 -7.63 -3.28
N GLU A 184 16.63 -6.78 -2.26
CA GLU A 184 16.42 -7.15 -0.85
C GLU A 184 15.26 -6.31 -0.32
N TYR A 185 14.12 -6.94 -0.03
CA TYR A 185 12.96 -6.26 0.57
C TYR A 185 12.01 -7.23 1.27
N SER A 186 11.19 -6.68 2.17
CA SER A 186 10.12 -7.37 2.87
C SER A 186 8.78 -6.65 2.67
N ILE A 187 7.70 -7.42 2.48
CA ILE A 187 6.33 -6.91 2.43
C ILE A 187 5.49 -7.63 3.48
N PHE A 188 4.86 -6.87 4.38
CA PHE A 188 4.12 -7.43 5.51
C PHE A 188 2.97 -6.52 5.95
N GLN A 189 2.08 -7.05 6.79
CA GLN A 189 0.96 -6.31 7.39
C GLN A 189 1.08 -6.21 8.90
N VAL A 190 0.80 -5.03 9.44
CA VAL A 190 0.67 -4.77 10.88
C VAL A 190 -0.47 -3.80 11.10
N ASP A 191 -1.39 -4.10 12.02
CA ASP A 191 -2.44 -3.18 12.48
C ASP A 191 -3.25 -2.49 11.36
N GLY A 192 -3.56 -3.21 10.28
CA GLY A 192 -4.33 -2.69 9.14
C GLY A 192 -3.51 -1.91 8.11
N TRP A 193 -2.20 -1.81 8.30
CA TRP A 193 -1.26 -1.22 7.37
C TRP A 193 -0.52 -2.31 6.59
N ILE A 194 -0.14 -1.99 5.37
CA ILE A 194 0.80 -2.75 4.55
C ILE A 194 2.10 -1.97 4.46
N TYR A 195 3.22 -2.68 4.64
CA TYR A 195 4.57 -2.15 4.62
C TYR A 195 5.37 -2.78 3.49
N VAL A 196 6.24 -1.98 2.87
CA VAL A 196 7.33 -2.42 2.00
C VAL A 196 8.61 -1.81 2.57
N SER A 197 9.57 -2.65 2.93
CA SER A 197 10.83 -2.26 3.58
C SER A 197 12.04 -2.79 2.81
N TRP A 198 13.10 -2.00 2.66
CA TRP A 198 14.33 -2.33 1.94
C TRP A 198 15.55 -1.56 2.49
#